data_AF-A0A7X1GQT9-F1
#
_entry.id   AF-A0A7X1GQT9-F1
#
_cell.length_a   1.000
_cell.length_b   1.000
_cell.length_c   1.000
_cell.angle_alpha   90.00
_cell.angle_beta   90.00
_cell.angle_gamma   90.00
#
_symmetry.space_group_name_H-M   'P 1'
#
loop_
_entity.id
_entity.type
_entity.pdbx_description
1 polymer ?
#
loop_
_entity_poly.entity_id
_entity_poly.type
_entity_poly.pdbx_seq_one_letter_code
_entity_poly.pdbx_strand_id
1 'polypeptide(L)'
;MTVDRCDLCGKDLTDQKPLESANIRIIEDIPDTVEKPEVIEVVQEKKYCDDCKEVITAKSELALPKSDIGLNATILICYLWVAVCMPFTKIRDYLKAFFGLKISTSGLSRHVIRVARIMKDVYNEILHDIKNGATLHADET
;
A
#
# COMPACT_ATOMS: atom_id res chain seq x y z
N MET A 1 -1.11 -19.71 -26.71
CA MET A 1 0.13 -19.74 -27.51
C MET A 1 -0.03 -20.82 -28.56
N THR A 2 0.41 -20.58 -29.78
CA THR A 2 0.40 -21.56 -30.87
C THR A 2 1.83 -21.80 -31.34
N VAL A 3 2.04 -22.90 -32.07
CA VAL A 3 3.33 -23.19 -32.70
C VAL A 3 3.12 -23.16 -34.20
N ASP A 4 3.51 -22.05 -34.82
CA ASP A 4 3.27 -21.82 -36.25
C ASP A 4 4.46 -22.27 -37.11
N ARG A 5 5.65 -22.47 -36.52
CA ARG A 5 6.84 -22.98 -37.19
C ARG A 5 7.58 -24.01 -36.35
N CYS A 6 8.21 -24.97 -37.02
CA CYS A 6 9.07 -25.95 -36.37
C CYS A 6 10.45 -25.33 -36.07
N ASP A 7 10.86 -25.31 -34.81
CA ASP A 7 12.17 -24.74 -34.40
C ASP A 7 13.38 -25.57 -34.87
N LEU A 8 13.18 -26.83 -35.28
CA LEU A 8 14.27 -27.71 -35.73
C LEU A 8 14.57 -27.60 -37.23
N CYS A 9 13.55 -27.36 -38.07
CA CYS A 9 13.71 -27.37 -39.53
C CYS A 9 13.07 -26.16 -40.23
N GLY A 10 12.44 -25.24 -39.49
CA GLY A 10 11.83 -24.03 -40.03
C GLY A 10 10.54 -24.25 -40.84
N LYS A 11 10.07 -25.50 -40.95
CA LYS A 11 8.83 -25.85 -41.66
C LYS A 11 7.64 -25.10 -41.06
N ASP A 12 6.78 -24.58 -41.92
CA ASP A 12 5.50 -23.98 -41.55
C ASP A 12 4.53 -25.06 -41.03
N LEU A 13 3.96 -24.82 -39.85
CA LEU A 13 3.04 -25.71 -39.14
C LEU A 13 1.64 -25.09 -39.00
N THR A 14 1.39 -23.89 -39.54
CA THR A 14 0.14 -23.15 -39.35
C THR A 14 -1.11 -23.97 -39.73
N ASP A 15 -1.02 -24.80 -40.77
CA ASP A 15 -2.11 -25.66 -41.24
C ASP A 15 -2.16 -27.05 -40.57
N GLN A 16 -1.21 -27.35 -39.68
CA GLN A 16 -1.16 -28.64 -38.98
C GLN A 16 -2.10 -28.63 -37.78
N LYS A 17 -2.87 -29.71 -37.61
CA LYS A 17 -3.76 -29.85 -36.45
C LYS A 17 -2.93 -29.99 -35.16
N PRO A 18 -3.31 -29.29 -34.06
CA PRO A 18 -2.69 -29.50 -32.75
C PRO A 18 -2.83 -30.96 -32.29
N LEU A 19 -1.88 -31.42 -31.48
CA LEU A 19 -1.98 -32.72 -30.81
C LEU A 19 -3.09 -32.70 -29.75
N GLU A 20 -3.62 -33.88 -29.41
CA GLU A 20 -4.61 -34.03 -28.32
C GLU A 20 -4.00 -33.73 -26.93
N SER A 21 -2.70 -33.98 -26.76
CA SER A 21 -1.98 -33.64 -25.54
C SER A 21 -1.50 -32.20 -25.55
N ALA A 22 -1.61 -31.53 -24.41
CA ALA A 22 -1.10 -30.17 -24.20
C ALA A 22 -0.36 -30.09 -22.86
N ASN A 23 0.70 -29.29 -22.83
CA ASN A 23 1.40 -28.94 -21.59
C ASN A 23 0.76 -27.70 -20.98
N ILE A 24 0.27 -27.81 -19.74
CA ILE A 24 -0.29 -26.68 -19.00
C ILE A 24 0.80 -26.11 -18.10
N ARG A 25 1.00 -24.79 -18.15
CA ARG A 25 1.88 -24.05 -17.23
C ARG A 25 1.05 -22.98 -16.53
N ILE A 26 1.13 -22.95 -15.21
CA ILE A 26 0.60 -21.86 -14.39
C ILE A 26 1.78 -20.94 -14.09
N ILE A 27 1.64 -19.66 -14.45
CA ILE A 27 2.65 -18.63 -14.21
C ILE A 27 2.01 -17.61 -13.28
N GLU A 28 2.62 -17.42 -12.12
CA GLU A 28 2.29 -16.34 -11.19
C GLU A 28 3.33 -15.25 -11.39
N ASP A 29 2.87 -14.03 -11.68
CA ASP A 29 3.72 -12.88 -11.92
C ASP A 29 3.19 -11.66 -11.15
N ILE A 30 4.01 -10.61 -11.04
CA ILE A 30 3.60 -9.35 -10.42
C ILE A 30 2.89 -8.44 -11.43
N PRO A 31 1.97 -7.57 -10.99
CA PRO A 31 1.41 -6.55 -11.86
C PRO A 31 2.48 -5.62 -12.42
N ASP A 32 2.23 -5.08 -13.61
CA ASP A 32 3.04 -4.00 -14.18
C ASP A 32 3.09 -2.78 -13.25
N THR A 33 4.15 -1.98 -13.38
CA THR A 33 4.28 -0.74 -12.61
C THR A 33 3.21 0.28 -13.02
N VAL A 34 2.74 1.05 -12.05
CA VAL A 34 1.72 2.08 -12.28
C VAL A 34 2.42 3.40 -12.58
N GLU A 35 2.23 3.94 -13.78
CA GLU A 35 2.85 5.20 -14.21
C GLU A 35 2.32 6.44 -13.47
N LYS A 36 1.03 6.41 -13.08
CA LYS A 36 0.34 7.54 -12.43
C LYS A 36 -0.51 7.06 -11.26
N PRO A 37 -0.47 7.75 -10.11
CA PRO A 37 -1.29 7.37 -8.98
C PRO A 37 -2.78 7.53 -9.31
N GLU A 38 -3.62 6.74 -8.65
CA GLU A 38 -5.05 7.01 -8.58
C GLU A 38 -5.28 8.31 -7.78
N VAL A 39 -6.02 9.24 -8.37
CA VAL A 39 -6.33 10.54 -7.76
C VAL A 39 -7.84 10.66 -7.59
N ILE A 40 -8.27 10.80 -6.34
CA ILE A 40 -9.69 10.88 -5.97
C ILE A 40 -9.94 12.27 -5.38
N GLU A 41 -10.87 13.02 -5.96
CA GLU A 41 -11.38 14.26 -5.39
C GLU A 41 -12.48 13.94 -4.39
N VAL A 42 -12.35 14.44 -3.15
CA VAL A 42 -13.33 14.24 -2.09
C VAL A 42 -13.88 15.60 -1.65
N VAL A 43 -15.17 15.83 -1.93
CA VAL A 43 -15.88 17.03 -1.49
C VAL A 43 -16.50 16.75 -0.12
N GLN A 44 -15.98 17.40 0.92
CA GLN A 44 -16.48 17.27 2.28
C GLN A 44 -17.46 18.41 2.60
N GLU A 45 -18.75 18.06 2.74
CA GLU A 45 -19.77 19.02 3.18
C GLU A 45 -19.43 19.59 4.57
N LYS A 46 -19.76 20.86 4.79
CA LYS A 46 -19.67 21.53 6.09
C LYS A 46 -21.02 22.10 6.49
N LYS A 47 -21.42 21.89 7.74
CA LYS A 47 -22.62 22.46 8.34
C LYS A 47 -22.28 23.08 9.68
N TYR A 48 -22.94 24.19 10.01
CA TYR A 48 -22.86 24.76 11.35
C TYR A 48 -23.90 24.08 12.24
N CYS A 49 -23.50 23.64 13.43
CA CYS A 49 -24.41 23.09 14.43
C CYS A 49 -24.85 24.22 15.38
N ASP A 50 -26.14 24.54 15.39
CA ASP A 50 -26.67 25.61 16.22
C ASP A 50 -26.67 25.30 17.72
N ASP A 51 -26.64 24.03 18.10
CA ASP A 51 -26.59 23.61 19.51
C ASP A 51 -25.15 23.65 20.06
N CYS A 52 -24.22 23.01 19.34
CA CYS A 52 -22.82 22.94 19.74
C CYS A 52 -22.04 24.22 19.45
N LYS A 53 -22.58 25.11 18.60
CA LYS A 53 -21.93 26.33 18.08
C LYS A 53 -20.63 26.07 17.30
N GLU A 54 -20.53 24.91 16.66
CA GLU A 54 -19.33 24.42 15.96
C GLU A 54 -19.60 24.08 14.49
N VAL A 55 -18.56 24.16 13.65
CA VAL A 55 -18.63 23.71 12.25
C VAL A 55 -18.32 22.23 12.16
N ILE A 56 -19.31 21.45 11.75
CA ILE A 56 -19.19 20.02 11.51
C ILE A 56 -18.80 19.79 10.05
N THR A 57 -17.71 19.07 9.83
CA THR A 57 -17.25 18.68 8.49
C THR A 57 -17.47 17.18 8.30
N ALA A 58 -18.03 16.79 7.15
CA ALA A 58 -18.20 15.40 6.76
C ALA A 58 -16.84 14.67 6.77
N LYS A 59 -16.80 13.42 7.24
CA LYS A 59 -15.59 12.61 7.29
C LYS A 59 -15.45 11.77 6.01
N SER A 60 -14.22 11.51 5.61
CA SER A 60 -13.90 10.59 4.53
C SER A 60 -13.17 9.39 5.10
N GLU A 61 -13.54 8.20 4.65
CA GLU A 61 -12.88 6.95 5.00
C GLU A 61 -11.78 6.58 3.99
N LEU A 62 -11.49 7.45 3.02
CA LEU A 62 -10.46 7.19 1.98
C LEU A 62 -9.04 7.59 2.42
N ALA A 63 -8.92 8.46 3.42
CA ALA A 63 -7.65 8.97 3.93
C ALA A 63 -7.75 9.30 5.42
N LEU A 64 -6.60 9.33 6.11
CA LEU A 64 -6.56 9.78 7.50
C LEU A 64 -7.01 11.25 7.64
N PRO A 65 -7.57 11.66 8.80
CA PRO A 65 -7.93 13.05 9.02
C PRO A 65 -6.79 14.04 8.71
N LYS A 66 -7.09 15.04 7.87
CA LYS A 66 -6.13 16.07 7.43
C LYS A 66 -4.93 15.49 6.66
N SER A 67 -5.12 14.37 5.94
CA SER A 67 -4.15 13.76 5.03
C SER A 67 -4.67 13.79 3.60
N ASP A 68 -3.78 14.06 2.65
CA ASP A 68 -3.97 13.91 1.21
C ASP A 68 -3.45 12.56 0.69
N ILE A 69 -2.90 11.73 1.58
CA ILE A 69 -2.43 10.37 1.28
C ILE A 69 -3.53 9.38 1.65
N GLY A 70 -3.96 8.58 0.66
CA GLY A 70 -5.00 7.56 0.84
C GLY A 70 -4.58 6.41 1.77
N LEU A 71 -5.55 5.64 2.27
CA LEU A 71 -5.30 4.57 3.25
C LEU A 71 -4.39 3.45 2.73
N ASN A 72 -4.57 2.99 1.49
CA ASN A 72 -3.70 1.95 0.90
C ASN A 72 -2.23 2.39 0.84
N ALA A 73 -1.97 3.61 0.39
CA ALA A 73 -0.63 4.20 0.38
C ALA A 73 -0.08 4.36 1.81
N THR A 74 -0.93 4.74 2.77
CA THR A 74 -0.56 4.85 4.18
C THR A 74 -0.10 3.52 4.77
N ILE A 75 -0.88 2.45 4.55
CA ILE A 75 -0.55 1.10 5.03
C ILE A 75 0.78 0.64 4.42
N LEU A 76 0.96 0.82 3.11
CA LEU A 76 2.20 0.47 2.42
C LEU A 76 3.40 1.25 2.96
N ILE A 77 3.27 2.56 3.18
CA ILE A 77 4.33 3.40 3.77
C ILE A 77 4.71 2.86 5.16
N CYS A 78 3.73 2.56 6.02
CA CYS A 78 3.97 2.05 7.36
C CYS A 78 4.63 0.66 7.32
N TYR A 79 4.19 -0.23 6.44
CA TYR A 79 4.79 -1.55 6.26
C TYR A 79 6.26 -1.44 5.83
N LEU A 80 6.55 -0.64 4.80
CA LEU A 80 7.92 -0.43 4.32
C LEU A 80 8.83 0.19 5.39
N TRP A 81 8.30 1.11 6.19
CA TRP A 81 9.08 1.78 7.22
C TRP A 81 9.31 0.92 8.47
N VAL A 82 8.26 0.31 9.01
CA VAL A 82 8.30 -0.40 10.30
C VAL A 82 8.72 -1.86 10.12
N ALA A 83 8.12 -2.59 9.18
CA ALA A 83 8.36 -4.02 9.03
C ALA A 83 9.60 -4.31 8.17
N VAL A 84 9.83 -3.50 7.12
CA VAL A 84 10.97 -3.67 6.19
C VAL A 84 12.15 -2.76 6.55
N CYS A 85 12.02 -1.90 7.56
CA CYS A 85 13.06 -0.99 8.03
C CYS A 85 13.67 -0.10 6.92
N MET A 86 12.86 0.28 5.93
CA MET A 86 13.33 1.05 4.78
C MET A 86 13.48 2.54 5.14
N PRO A 87 14.61 3.19 4.80
CA PRO A 87 14.75 4.63 5.02
C PRO A 87 13.83 5.42 4.09
N PHE A 88 13.37 6.61 4.52
CA PHE A 88 12.41 7.42 3.75
C PHE A 88 12.87 7.77 2.34
N THR A 89 14.18 7.90 2.10
CA THR A 89 14.73 8.11 0.76
C THR A 89 14.38 6.97 -0.18
N LYS A 90 14.48 5.72 0.28
CA LYS A 90 14.15 4.52 -0.49
C LYS A 90 12.65 4.30 -0.60
N ILE A 91 11.89 4.59 0.45
CA ILE A 91 10.41 4.55 0.39
C ILE A 91 9.90 5.51 -0.68
N ARG A 92 10.41 6.75 -0.70
CA ARG A 92 10.10 7.72 -1.75
C ARG A 92 10.39 7.17 -3.14
N ASP A 93 11.59 6.64 -3.34
CA ASP A 93 12.02 6.14 -4.65
C ASP A 93 11.14 4.96 -5.09
N TYR A 94 10.79 4.05 -4.16
CA TYR A 94 9.88 2.93 -4.38
C TYR A 94 8.47 3.39 -4.80
N LEU A 95 7.86 4.30 -4.03
CA LEU A 95 6.52 4.82 -4.33
C LEU A 95 6.47 5.52 -5.69
N LYS A 96 7.53 6.25 -6.05
CA LYS A 96 7.64 6.88 -7.36
C LYS A 96 7.79 5.86 -8.50
N ALA A 97 8.62 4.84 -8.31
CA ALA A 97 8.95 3.87 -9.36
C ALA A 97 7.81 2.90 -9.65
N PHE A 98 7.12 2.42 -8.62
CA PHE A 98 6.11 1.38 -8.77
C PHE A 98 4.67 1.90 -8.80
N PHE A 99 4.43 3.11 -8.26
CA PHE A 99 3.08 3.68 -8.11
C PHE A 99 2.91 5.08 -8.69
N GLY A 100 3.96 5.65 -9.29
CA GLY A 100 3.95 7.03 -9.78
C GLY A 100 3.75 8.09 -8.69
N LEU A 101 3.71 7.68 -7.41
CA LEU A 101 3.33 8.52 -6.29
C LEU A 101 4.50 9.40 -5.85
N LYS A 102 4.40 10.70 -6.10
CA LYS A 102 5.43 11.67 -5.79
C LYS A 102 5.20 12.26 -4.39
N ILE A 103 6.09 11.95 -3.46
CA ILE A 103 6.07 12.47 -2.09
C ILE A 103 7.49 12.87 -1.67
N SER A 104 7.62 13.91 -0.84
CA SER A 104 8.94 14.27 -0.27
C SER A 104 9.26 13.39 0.95
N THR A 105 10.53 13.29 1.32
CA THR A 105 10.94 12.62 2.56
C THR A 105 10.37 13.30 3.81
N SER A 106 10.25 14.63 3.78
CA SER A 106 9.58 15.40 4.84
C SER A 106 8.07 15.11 4.89
N GLY A 107 7.43 14.89 3.73
CA GLY A 107 6.04 14.46 3.63
C GLY A 107 5.82 13.08 4.25
N LEU A 108 6.70 12.12 3.94
CA LEU A 108 6.71 10.78 4.56
C LEU A 108 6.87 10.87 6.07
N SER A 109 7.88 11.61 6.55
CA SER A 109 8.12 11.81 8.00
C SER A 109 6.90 12.41 8.70
N ARG A 110 6.33 13.49 8.13
CA ARG A 110 5.12 14.12 8.67
C ARG A 110 3.94 13.15 8.69
N HIS A 111 3.82 12.31 7.67
CA HIS A 111 2.74 11.33 7.57
C HIS A 111 2.85 10.23 8.63
N VAL A 112 4.03 9.64 8.82
CA VAL A 112 4.20 8.60 9.85
C VAL A 112 4.05 9.17 11.27
N ILE A 113 4.45 10.43 11.50
CA ILE A 113 4.17 11.12 12.77
C ILE A 113 2.66 11.25 13.00
N ARG A 114 1.87 11.53 11.95
CA ARG A 114 0.41 11.55 12.05
C ARG A 114 -0.14 10.18 12.44
N VAL A 115 0.32 9.12 11.77
CA VAL A 115 -0.09 7.74 12.10
C VAL A 115 0.25 7.40 13.55
N ALA A 116 1.48 7.69 13.99
CA ALA A 116 1.92 7.43 15.36
C ALA A 116 1.07 8.16 16.41
N ARG A 117 0.62 9.39 16.12
CA ARG A 117 -0.30 10.13 17.00
C ARG A 117 -1.68 9.49 17.08
N ILE A 118 -2.20 8.99 15.97
CA ILE A 118 -3.51 8.30 15.93
C ILE A 118 -3.42 6.96 16.69
N MET A 119 -2.33 6.23 16.51
CA MET A 119 -2.10 4.92 17.14
C MET A 119 -1.67 5.00 18.61
N LYS A 120 -1.52 6.21 19.17
CA LYS A 120 -0.99 6.40 20.53
C LYS A 120 -1.82 5.68 21.60
N ASP A 121 -3.13 5.71 21.46
CA ASP A 121 -4.02 5.08 22.46
C ASP A 121 -3.89 3.55 22.42
N VAL A 122 -3.85 2.97 21.22
CA VAL A 122 -3.59 1.53 21.01
C VAL A 122 -2.22 1.13 21.56
N TYR A 123 -1.19 1.95 21.34
CA TYR A 123 0.13 1.71 21.90
C TYR A 123 0.09 1.71 23.44
N ASN A 124 -0.63 2.65 24.06
CA ASN A 124 -0.74 2.73 25.52
C ASN A 124 -1.48 1.51 26.09
N GLU A 125 -2.51 1.03 25.40
CA GLU A 125 -3.24 -0.19 25.75
C GLU A 125 -2.32 -1.41 25.72
N ILE A 126 -1.62 -1.63 24.61
CA ILE A 126 -0.64 -2.73 24.49
C ILE A 126 0.44 -2.64 25.56
N LEU A 127 0.96 -1.43 25.84
CA LEU A 127 1.98 -1.22 26.87
C LEU A 127 1.45 -1.51 28.28
N HIS A 128 0.19 -1.17 28.55
CA HIS A 128 -0.47 -1.47 29.82
C HIS A 128 -0.60 -2.99 29.99
N ASP A 129 -1.04 -3.70 28.95
CA ASP A 129 -1.19 -5.15 28.97
C ASP A 129 0.14 -5.88 29.17
N ILE A 130 1.21 -5.42 28.50
CA ILE A 130 2.56 -5.98 28.68
C ILE A 130 3.04 -5.82 30.13
N LYS A 131 2.79 -4.66 30.75
CA LYS A 131 3.22 -4.39 32.14
C LYS A 131 2.46 -5.21 33.18
N ASN A 132 1.21 -5.53 32.89
CA ASN A 132 0.34 -6.30 33.80
C ASN A 132 0.30 -7.80 33.46
N GLY A 133 0.99 -8.23 32.40
CA GLY A 133 1.12 -9.63 32.04
C GLY A 133 1.85 -10.42 33.12
N ALA A 134 1.40 -11.65 33.37
CA ALA A 134 1.91 -12.52 34.45
C ALA A 134 3.40 -12.90 34.31
N THR A 135 3.98 -12.76 33.11
CA THR A 135 5.38 -13.10 32.83
C THR A 135 5.99 -12.06 31.91
N LEU A 136 6.98 -11.31 32.42
CA LEU A 136 7.75 -10.34 31.63
C LEU A 136 9.03 -11.01 31.11
N HIS A 137 9.06 -11.39 29.84
CA HIS A 137 10.29 -11.85 29.19
C HIS A 137 11.04 -10.62 28.64
N ALA A 138 11.89 -10.03 29.46
CA ALA A 138 12.81 -8.97 29.02
C ALA A 138 14.08 -9.61 28.47
N ASP A 139 14.23 -9.62 27.15
CA ASP A 139 15.51 -9.91 26.48
C ASP A 139 16.24 -8.58 26.25
N GLU A 140 17.53 -8.54 26.55
CA GLU A 140 18.34 -7.31 26.47
C GLU A 140 18.74 -7.07 25.00
N THR A 141 18.56 -5.85 24.49
CA THR A 141 18.94 -5.45 23.12
C THR A 141 19.81 -4.20 23.14
#